data_AF-A0A2E5X4H2-F1
#
_entry.id   AF-A0A2E5X4H2-F1
#
_cell.length_a   1.000
_cell.length_b   1.000
_cell.length_c   1.000
_cell.angle_alpha   90.00
_cell.angle_beta   90.00
_cell.angle_gamma   90.00
#
_symmetry.space_group_name_H-M   'P 1'
#
loop_
_entity.id
_entity.type
_entity.pdbx_description
1 polymer ?
#
loop_
_entity_poly.entity_id
_entity_poly.type
_entity_poly.pdbx_seq_one_letter_code
_entity_poly.pdbx_strand_id
1 'polypeptide(L)'
;MNVSETAALRLLLRCRSVSDVLSDYIEGEVSPVDRVMLWGHLMMCRRCRAYLKQFQNIAEVAGSLAGEELPAGAEEALRGALAAWREGEPRDGEKH
;
A
#
# COMPACT_ATOMS: atom_id res chain seq x y z
N MET A 1 16.66 5.02 -22.72
CA MET A 1 15.27 5.19 -22.25
C MET A 1 14.74 3.80 -21.94
N ASN A 2 14.55 3.47 -20.67
CA ASN A 2 14.23 2.11 -20.22
C ASN A 2 12.71 1.85 -20.24
N VAL A 3 12.29 0.62 -20.54
CA VAL A 3 10.87 0.25 -20.65
C VAL A 3 10.11 0.51 -19.35
N SER A 4 10.75 0.27 -18.19
CA SER A 4 10.20 0.55 -16.86
C SER A 4 9.94 2.05 -16.60
N GLU A 5 10.83 2.94 -17.05
CA GLU A 5 10.65 4.40 -16.91
C GLU A 5 9.42 4.90 -17.70
N THR A 6 9.11 4.27 -18.83
CA THR A 6 7.92 4.62 -19.63
C THR A 6 6.61 4.11 -19.01
N ALA A 7 6.65 3.04 -18.23
CA ALA A 7 5.47 2.52 -17.54
C ALA A 7 5.09 3.42 -16.36
N ALA A 8 6.07 3.81 -15.55
CA ALA A 8 5.89 4.71 -14.41
C ALA A 8 5.32 6.07 -14.82
N LEU A 9 5.84 6.68 -15.90
CA LEU A 9 5.31 7.97 -16.36
C LEU A 9 3.85 7.86 -16.85
N ARG A 10 3.50 6.72 -17.46
CA ARG A 10 2.12 6.46 -17.90
C ARG A 10 1.16 6.34 -16.71
N LEU A 11 1.62 5.84 -15.56
CA LEU A 11 0.86 5.78 -14.32
C LEU A 11 0.51 7.17 -13.78
N LEU A 12 1.46 8.11 -13.83
CA LEU A 12 1.22 9.50 -13.43
C LEU A 12 0.19 10.20 -14.33
N LEU A 13 0.24 9.96 -15.64
CA LEU A 13 -0.51 10.75 -16.62
C LEU A 13 -1.84 10.13 -17.05
N ARG A 14 -2.07 8.83 -16.83
CA ARG A 14 -3.24 8.13 -17.42
C ARG A 14 -4.01 7.32 -16.38
N CYS A 15 -5.31 7.62 -16.26
CA CYS A 15 -6.20 6.90 -15.35
C CYS A 15 -6.25 5.38 -15.63
N ARG A 16 -6.14 4.95 -16.88
CA ARG A 16 -6.15 3.52 -17.24
C ARG A 16 -4.93 2.77 -16.67
N SER A 17 -3.79 3.42 -16.54
CA SER A 17 -2.60 2.76 -15.97
C SER A 17 -2.72 2.56 -14.47
N VAL A 18 -3.61 3.28 -13.78
CA VAL A 18 -3.89 3.07 -12.35
C VAL A 18 -4.48 1.68 -12.10
N SER A 19 -5.45 1.23 -12.90
CA SER A 19 -6.07 -0.09 -12.70
C SER A 19 -5.07 -1.24 -12.81
N ASP A 20 -4.04 -1.06 -13.64
CA ASP A 20 -3.03 -2.08 -13.90
C ASP A 20 -2.09 -2.29 -12.69
N VAL A 21 -1.98 -1.30 -11.80
CA VAL A 21 -1.04 -1.30 -10.65
C VAL A 21 -1.77 -1.38 -9.31
N LEU A 22 -3.10 -1.26 -9.28
CA LEU A 22 -3.86 -1.23 -8.03
C LEU A 22 -3.80 -2.55 -7.25
N SER A 23 -3.74 -3.70 -7.92
CA SER A 23 -3.59 -5.00 -7.26
C SER A 23 -2.26 -5.08 -6.51
N ASP A 24 -1.15 -4.90 -7.23
CA ASP A 24 0.21 -4.87 -6.66
C ASP A 24 0.34 -3.80 -5.56
N TYR A 25 -0.37 -2.69 -5.68
CA TYR A 25 -0.40 -1.64 -4.65
C TYR A 25 -1.06 -2.12 -3.34
N ILE A 26 -2.17 -2.86 -3.43
CA ILE A 26 -2.86 -3.43 -2.25
C ILE A 26 -2.03 -4.56 -1.64
N GLU A 27 -1.41 -5.38 -2.47
CA GLU A 27 -0.58 -6.52 -2.05
C GLU A 27 0.81 -6.08 -1.53
N GLY A 28 1.18 -4.81 -1.74
CA GLY A 28 2.45 -4.25 -1.29
C GLY A 28 3.64 -4.56 -2.20
N GLU A 29 3.39 -5.13 -3.38
CA GLU A 29 4.39 -5.54 -4.37
C GLU A 29 4.73 -4.43 -5.39
N VAL A 30 4.12 -3.25 -5.26
CA VAL A 30 4.38 -2.12 -6.14
C VAL A 30 5.81 -1.58 -6.01
N SER A 31 6.45 -1.30 -7.15
CA SER A 31 7.79 -0.70 -7.17
C SER A 31 7.78 0.71 -6.51
N PRO A 32 8.89 1.17 -5.90
CA PRO A 32 8.94 2.50 -5.30
C PRO A 32 8.63 3.63 -6.28
N VAL A 33 9.09 3.51 -7.53
CA VAL A 33 8.87 4.51 -8.58
C VAL A 33 7.40 4.56 -8.98
N ASP A 34 6.77 3.41 -9.19
CA ASP A 34 5.33 3.34 -9.51
C ASP A 34 4.48 3.83 -8.35
N ARG A 35 4.88 3.58 -7.10
CA ARG A 35 4.20 4.12 -5.92
C ARG A 35 4.19 5.64 -5.91
N VAL A 36 5.31 6.28 -6.23
CA VAL A 36 5.41 7.75 -6.33
C VAL A 36 4.53 8.29 -7.46
N MET A 37 4.58 7.65 -8.64
CA MET A 37 3.79 8.08 -9.79
C MET A 37 2.28 7.90 -9.57
N LEU A 38 1.87 6.80 -8.95
CA LEU A 38 0.49 6.56 -8.53
C LEU A 38 0.02 7.63 -7.54
N TRP A 39 0.83 7.94 -6.52
CA TRP A 39 0.52 9.01 -5.58
C TRP A 39 0.35 10.37 -6.26
N GLY A 40 1.26 10.70 -7.18
CA GLY A 40 1.16 11.90 -8.02
C GLY A 40 -0.17 11.96 -8.76
N HIS A 41 -0.58 10.86 -9.40
CA HIS A 41 -1.87 10.78 -10.10
C HIS A 41 -3.06 10.97 -9.16
N LEU A 42 -3.06 10.30 -8.00
CA LEU A 42 -4.16 10.36 -7.03
C LEU A 42 -4.35 11.77 -6.45
N MET A 43 -3.27 12.55 -6.29
CA MET A 43 -3.36 13.94 -5.86
C MET A 43 -4.13 14.81 -6.85
N MET A 44 -3.87 14.64 -8.15
CA MET A 44 -4.49 15.42 -9.22
C MET A 44 -5.84 14.87 -9.70
N CYS A 45 -6.14 13.58 -9.51
CA CYS A 45 -7.33 12.94 -10.05
C CYS A 45 -8.31 12.45 -8.97
N ARG A 46 -9.40 13.20 -8.77
CA ARG A 46 -10.49 12.81 -7.83
C ARG A 46 -11.16 11.48 -8.20
N ARG A 47 -11.31 11.18 -9.49
CA ARG A 47 -11.96 9.94 -9.95
C ARG A 47 -11.13 8.71 -9.61
N CYS A 48 -9.81 8.78 -9.78
CA CYS A 48 -8.94 7.66 -9.41
C CYS A 48 -8.85 7.48 -7.89
N ARG A 49 -8.99 8.54 -7.09
CA ARG A 49 -9.19 8.39 -5.63
C ARG A 49 -10.46 7.64 -5.27
N ALA A 50 -11.57 7.95 -5.93
CA ALA A 50 -12.82 7.21 -5.73
C ALA A 50 -12.67 5.75 -6.18
N TYR A 51 -12.02 5.52 -7.33
CA TYR A 51 -11.77 4.18 -7.85
C TYR A 51 -10.89 3.34 -6.91
N LEU A 52 -9.82 3.91 -6.35
CA LEU A 52 -9.00 3.23 -5.34
C LEU A 52 -9.84 2.80 -4.13
N LYS A 53 -10.72 3.67 -3.62
CA LYS A 53 -11.62 3.30 -2.51
C LYS A 53 -12.54 2.14 -2.87
N GLN A 54 -13.12 2.16 -4.07
CA GLN A 54 -13.96 1.06 -4.55
C GLN A 54 -13.16 -0.25 -4.64
N PHE A 55 -11.93 -0.17 -5.15
CA PHE A 55 -11.05 -1.33 -5.30
C PHE A 55 -10.64 -1.92 -3.93
N GLN A 56 -10.35 -1.06 -2.94
CA GLN A 56 -10.11 -1.49 -1.56
C GLN A 56 -11.31 -2.23 -0.96
N ASN A 57 -12.53 -1.74 -1.16
CA ASN A 57 -13.74 -2.42 -0.69
C ASN A 57 -13.90 -3.80 -1.35
N ILE A 58 -13.59 -3.93 -2.64
CA ILE A 58 -13.62 -5.22 -3.33
C ILE A 58 -12.60 -6.18 -2.70
N ALA A 59 -11.37 -5.72 -2.44
CA ALA A 59 -10.34 -6.52 -1.81
C ALA A 59 -10.73 -6.98 -0.39
N GLU A 60 -11.34 -6.10 0.41
CA GLU A 60 -11.84 -6.43 1.75
C GLU A 60 -12.93 -7.51 1.70
N VAL A 61 -13.94 -7.34 0.84
CA VAL A 61 -15.01 -8.33 0.67
C VAL A 61 -14.44 -9.66 0.18
N ALA A 62 -13.54 -9.63 -0.82
CA ALA A 62 -12.90 -10.83 -1.33
C ALA A 62 -12.08 -11.55 -0.24
N GLY A 63 -11.32 -10.81 0.57
CA GLY A 63 -10.56 -11.36 1.69
C GLY A 63 -11.44 -11.97 2.77
N SER A 64 -12.60 -11.37 3.06
CA SER A 64 -13.54 -11.93 4.05
C SER A 64 -14.11 -13.30 3.66
N LEU A 65 -14.21 -13.58 2.35
CA LEU A 65 -14.64 -14.88 1.84
C LEU A 65 -13.55 -15.95 1.96
N ALA A 66 -12.28 -15.55 2.03
CA ALA A 66 -11.15 -16.49 2.16
C ALA A 66 -11.06 -17.12 3.57
N GLY A 67 -11.74 -16.54 4.57
CA GLY A 67 -12.18 -17.27 5.77
C GLY A 67 -11.09 -17.91 6.62
N GLU A 68 -9.87 -17.35 6.66
CA GLU A 68 -8.84 -17.85 7.57
C GLU A 68 -9.02 -17.21 8.94
N GLU A 69 -9.57 -17.97 9.88
CA GLU A 69 -9.68 -17.57 11.28
C GLU A 69 -8.27 -17.37 11.85
N LEU A 70 -7.99 -16.18 12.37
CA LEU A 70 -6.73 -15.90 13.05
C LEU A 70 -6.59 -16.86 14.24
N PRO A 71 -5.40 -17.44 14.48
CA PRO A 71 -5.18 -18.32 15.62
C PRO A 71 -5.45 -17.56 16.93
N ALA A 72 -6.01 -18.27 17.91
CA ALA A 72 -6.25 -17.70 19.23
C ALA A 72 -4.95 -17.12 19.81
N GLY A 73 -5.00 -15.87 20.28
CA GLY A 73 -3.82 -15.17 20.80
C GLY A 73 -2.97 -14.44 19.74
N ALA A 74 -3.36 -14.45 18.46
CA ALA A 74 -2.63 -13.74 17.40
C ALA A 74 -2.52 -12.23 17.66
N GLU A 75 -3.58 -11.61 18.19
CA GLU A 75 -3.59 -10.19 18.50
C GLU A 75 -2.62 -9.86 19.64
N GLU A 76 -2.64 -10.64 20.73
CA GLU A 76 -1.70 -10.50 21.85
C GLU A 76 -0.26 -10.70 21.41
N ALA A 77 0.01 -11.71 20.59
CA ALA A 77 1.34 -11.97 20.03
C ALA A 77 1.84 -10.80 19.17
N LEU A 78 0.98 -10.25 18.30
CA LEU A 78 1.30 -9.09 17.47
C LEU A 78 1.56 -7.83 18.31
N ARG A 79 0.71 -7.56 19.31
CA ARG A 79 0.90 -6.44 20.23
C ARG A 79 2.21 -6.54 21.01
N GLY A 80 2.55 -7.74 21.48
CA GLY A 80 3.81 -8.02 22.16
C GLY A 80 5.03 -7.76 21.25
N ALA A 81 4.99 -8.25 20.01
CA ALA A 81 6.04 -8.03 19.03
C ALA A 81 6.24 -6.53 18.72
N LEU A 82 5.15 -5.79 18.46
CA LEU A 82 5.20 -4.35 18.18
C LEU A 82 5.72 -3.52 19.38
N ALA A 83 5.42 -3.93 20.62
CA ALA A 83 5.94 -3.26 21.81
C ALA A 83 7.45 -3.45 21.94
N ALA A 84 7.95 -4.68 21.77
CA ALA A 84 9.38 -4.97 21.82
C ALA A 84 10.17 -4.20 20.75
N TRP A 85 9.63 -4.04 19.54
CA TRP A 85 10.27 -3.28 18.47
C TRP A 85 10.43 -1.80 18.81
N ARG A 86 9.39 -1.19 19.40
CA ARG A 86 9.43 0.21 19.84
C ARG A 86 10.43 0.45 20.99
N GLU A 87 10.64 -0.56 21.83
CA GLU A 87 11.62 -0.48 22.93
C GLU A 87 13.06 -0.70 22.45
N GLY A 88 13.26 -1.38 21.32
CA GLY A 88 14.56 -1.61 20.68
C GLY A 88 15.04 -0.47 19.78
N GLU A 89 14.22 0.56 19.52
CA GLU A 89 14.62 1.71 18.72
C GLU A 89 15.39 2.73 19.58
N PRO A 90 16.68 3.03 19.29
CA PRO A 90 17.43 4.02 20.05
C PRO A 90 16.73 5.37 19.91
N ARG A 91 16.38 5.98 21.05
CA ARG A 91 15.78 7.32 21.10
C ARG A 91 16.79 8.34 20.57
N ASP A 92 16.65 8.76 19.32
CA ASP A 92 17.45 9.84 18.72
C ASP A 92 17.02 11.22 19.24
N GLY A 93 17.01 11.38 20.57
CA GLY A 93 16.39 12.52 21.24
C GLY A 93 17.23 13.24 22.28
N GLU A 94 18.51 12.87 22.50
CA GLU A 94 19.35 13.54 23.50
C GLU A 94 20.46 14.35 22.83
N LYS A 95 20.10 15.60 22.53
CA LYS A 95 20.98 16.72 22.21
C LYS A 95 21.98 16.98 23.36
N HIS A 96 23.27 16.90 23.06
CA HIS A 96 24.34 17.62 23.76
C HIS A 96 25.31 18.19 22.75
#